data_AF-A0A6J2TDB3-F1
#
_entry.id   AF-A0A6J2TDB3-F1
#
_cell.length_a   1.000
_cell.length_b   1.000
_cell.length_c   1.000
_cell.angle_alpha   90.00
_cell.angle_beta   90.00
_cell.angle_gamma   90.00
#
_symmetry.space_group_name_H-M   'P 1'
#
loop_
_entity.id
_entity.type
_entity.pdbx_description
1 polymer ?
#
loop_
_entity_poly.entity_id
_entity_poly.type
_entity_poly.pdbx_seq_one_letter_code
_entity_poly.pdbx_strand_id
1 'polypeptide(L)'
;MYSRILFCLLLHGTAVSLVRGDCNTCTYPSEVACVSATQFQFCVNNSPTGPVNTCPNGMVCTGGATICQGNGVAPAACSGCNECNLNQTFACTGPRTFALCLGSSVISNITGNCAPYHVCNIDTPNICGNATLGSPATCSFIDSTPTPEPTTTPTTDPTAYCRLIRQNGRFPYGTLLCSTCRQYIGCYLLSGIWYGAIYTCPGNLFFDSTSRYCTKTVPARCSLGVQNIQLFNITLE
;
A
#
# COMPACT_ATOMS: atom_id res chain seq x y z
N MET A 1 32.25 45.60 -22.56
CA MET A 1 31.28 45.05 -23.55
C MET A 1 32.06 44.02 -24.35
N TYR A 2 32.06 42.72 -24.03
CA TYR A 2 30.96 41.78 -24.20
C TYR A 2 30.84 40.80 -23.03
N SER A 3 29.58 40.41 -22.79
CA SER A 3 29.05 39.72 -21.64
C SER A 3 29.04 38.19 -21.83
N ARG A 4 29.34 37.51 -20.72
CA ARG A 4 29.03 36.13 -20.33
C ARG A 4 27.93 35.41 -21.14
N ILE A 5 28.27 34.30 -21.80
CA ILE A 5 27.34 33.17 -21.99
C ILE A 5 28.14 31.88 -21.82
N LEU A 6 28.19 31.43 -20.56
CA LEU A 6 28.59 30.08 -20.17
C LEU A 6 27.41 29.16 -20.58
N PHE A 7 27.62 28.33 -21.59
CA PHE A 7 26.61 27.37 -22.07
C PHE A 7 26.55 26.17 -21.10
N CYS A 8 26.01 26.40 -19.90
CA CYS A 8 25.55 25.31 -19.03
C CYS A 8 24.26 24.77 -19.63
N LEU A 9 24.38 23.81 -20.54
CA LEU A 9 23.29 22.89 -20.89
C LEU A 9 22.89 22.14 -19.62
N LEU A 10 21.94 22.72 -18.88
CA LEU A 10 21.18 22.04 -17.85
C LEU A 10 20.39 20.93 -18.55
N LEU A 11 20.98 19.74 -18.59
CA LEU A 11 20.27 18.47 -18.67
C LEU A 11 19.28 18.42 -17.51
N HIS A 12 18.13 19.06 -17.67
CA HIS A 12 16.93 18.66 -16.95
C HIS A 12 16.55 17.30 -17.54
N GLY A 13 17.22 16.26 -17.07
CA GLY A 13 16.63 14.93 -17.07
C GLY A 13 15.37 15.07 -16.22
N THR A 14 14.24 15.32 -16.87
CA THR A 14 12.95 15.09 -16.25
C THR A 14 12.99 13.62 -15.88
N ALA A 15 13.18 13.32 -14.59
CA ALA A 15 12.87 12.01 -14.07
C ALA A 15 11.41 11.80 -14.47
N VAL A 16 11.19 11.00 -15.51
CA VAL A 16 9.86 10.50 -15.80
C VAL A 16 9.58 9.62 -14.61
N SER A 17 8.93 10.18 -13.60
CA SER A 17 8.43 9.39 -12.49
C SER A 17 7.55 8.34 -13.13
N LEU A 18 8.02 7.09 -13.07
CA LEU A 18 7.26 5.92 -13.47
C LEU A 18 6.16 5.76 -12.42
N VAL A 19 5.12 6.60 -12.50
CA VAL A 19 3.98 6.53 -11.58
C VAL A 19 3.21 5.27 -11.94
N ARG A 20 3.29 4.27 -11.06
CA ARG A 20 2.58 3.01 -11.14
C ARG A 20 1.49 3.04 -10.08
N GLY A 21 0.25 3.02 -10.52
CA GLY A 21 -0.88 2.96 -9.59
C GLY A 21 -1.56 4.31 -9.37
N ASP A 22 -1.74 5.04 -10.46
CA ASP A 22 -2.65 6.18 -10.54
C ASP A 22 -4.06 5.72 -10.98
N CYS A 23 -4.54 4.60 -10.42
CA CYS A 23 -5.83 4.04 -10.82
C CYS A 23 -6.99 4.90 -10.32
N ASN A 24 -8.01 5.02 -11.16
CA ASN A 24 -9.25 5.76 -10.89
C ASN A 24 -9.05 7.27 -10.68
N THR A 25 -7.86 7.80 -10.99
CA THR A 25 -7.58 9.23 -10.95
C THR A 25 -8.00 9.86 -12.27
N CYS A 26 -8.85 10.87 -12.21
CA CYS A 26 -9.24 11.65 -13.37
C CYS A 26 -8.12 12.59 -13.78
N THR A 27 -7.67 12.46 -15.03
CA THR A 27 -6.53 13.21 -15.55
C THR A 27 -6.97 14.30 -16.53
N TYR A 28 -6.26 15.44 -16.51
CA TYR A 28 -6.52 16.58 -17.38
C TYR A 28 -5.41 16.67 -18.45
N PRO A 29 -5.71 17.00 -19.73
CA PRO A 29 -7.01 17.40 -20.30
C PRO A 29 -7.87 16.26 -20.86
N SER A 30 -7.47 15.00 -20.71
CA SER A 30 -8.16 13.87 -21.32
C SER A 30 -9.50 13.53 -20.68
N GLU A 31 -9.75 13.98 -19.44
CA GLU A 31 -10.97 13.75 -18.66
C GLU A 31 -11.31 12.25 -18.54
N VAL A 32 -10.26 11.42 -18.43
CA VAL A 32 -10.38 9.98 -18.21
C VAL A 32 -9.62 9.54 -16.98
N ALA A 33 -10.05 8.41 -16.43
CA ALA A 33 -9.33 7.68 -15.42
C ALA A 33 -9.01 6.26 -15.90
N CYS A 34 -7.76 5.86 -15.76
CA CYS A 34 -7.35 4.49 -16.03
C CYS A 34 -7.86 3.57 -14.92
N VAL A 35 -8.49 2.46 -15.30
CA VAL A 35 -9.06 1.46 -14.38
C VAL A 35 -8.39 0.10 -14.53
N SER A 36 -7.49 -0.05 -15.51
CA SER A 36 -6.49 -1.10 -15.61
C SER A 36 -5.35 -0.63 -16.52
N ALA A 37 -4.39 -1.50 -16.81
CA ALA A 37 -3.29 -1.15 -17.70
C ALA A 37 -3.76 -0.78 -19.12
N THR A 38 -4.91 -1.29 -19.55
CA THR A 38 -5.45 -1.12 -20.92
C THR A 38 -6.89 -0.63 -20.94
N GLN A 39 -7.49 -0.30 -19.80
CA GLN A 39 -8.88 0.14 -19.72
C GLN A 39 -9.03 1.48 -18.99
N PHE A 40 -10.07 2.21 -19.36
CA PHE A 40 -10.36 3.53 -18.81
C PHE A 40 -11.87 3.79 -18.70
N GLN A 41 -12.23 4.78 -17.88
CA GLN A 41 -13.57 5.37 -17.81
C GLN A 41 -13.48 6.87 -18.02
N PHE A 42 -14.58 7.46 -18.50
CA PHE A 42 -14.71 8.90 -18.57
C PHE A 42 -14.99 9.49 -17.20
N CYS A 43 -14.52 10.71 -16.99
CA CYS A 43 -14.71 11.43 -15.75
C CYS A 43 -15.78 12.50 -15.89
N VAL A 44 -16.67 12.58 -14.89
CA VAL A 44 -17.61 13.69 -14.73
C VAL A 44 -17.41 14.25 -13.34
N ASN A 45 -17.21 15.56 -13.22
CA ASN A 45 -16.91 16.23 -11.95
C ASN A 45 -15.74 15.60 -11.19
N ASN A 46 -14.66 15.24 -11.91
CA ASN A 46 -13.46 14.60 -11.37
C ASN A 46 -13.69 13.22 -10.74
N SER A 47 -14.75 12.51 -11.15
CA SER A 47 -15.04 11.14 -10.74
C SER A 47 -15.23 10.23 -11.95
N PRO A 48 -14.61 9.04 -12.00
CA PRO A 48 -14.85 8.06 -13.06
C PRO A 48 -16.32 7.62 -13.05
N THR A 49 -16.96 7.58 -14.22
CA THR A 49 -18.37 7.20 -14.37
C THR A 49 -18.63 6.48 -15.69
N GLY A 50 -19.72 5.73 -15.73
CA GLY A 50 -20.17 5.04 -16.94
C GLY A 50 -19.41 3.73 -17.24
N PRO A 51 -19.50 3.23 -18.49
CA PRO A 51 -18.93 1.95 -18.87
C PRO A 51 -17.40 2.00 -18.97
N VAL A 52 -16.77 0.84 -18.75
CA VAL A 52 -15.33 0.64 -18.96
C VAL A 52 -15.04 0.51 -20.45
N ASN A 53 -14.09 1.30 -20.94
CA ASN A 53 -13.61 1.29 -22.30
C ASN A 53 -12.21 0.64 -22.35
N THR A 54 -11.89 -0.01 -23.46
CA THR A 54 -10.59 -0.68 -23.64
C THR A 54 -9.79 0.05 -24.72
N CYS A 55 -8.52 0.31 -24.43
CA CYS A 55 -7.57 0.81 -25.41
C CYS A 55 -7.37 -0.20 -26.55
N PRO A 56 -7.05 0.28 -27.78
CA PRO A 56 -6.73 -0.61 -28.89
C PRO A 56 -5.59 -1.58 -28.57
N ASN A 57 -5.52 -2.70 -29.30
CA ASN A 57 -4.47 -3.70 -29.12
C ASN A 57 -3.06 -3.09 -29.21
N GLY A 58 -2.21 -3.45 -28.25
CA GLY A 58 -0.84 -2.92 -28.15
C GLY A 58 -0.74 -1.53 -27.52
N MET A 59 -1.85 -0.96 -27.05
CA MET A 59 -1.86 0.33 -26.34
C MET A 59 -2.21 0.16 -24.85
N VAL A 60 -1.67 1.06 -24.03
CA VAL A 60 -1.92 1.17 -22.60
C VAL A 60 -2.65 2.47 -22.29
N CYS A 61 -3.45 2.45 -21.23
CA CYS A 61 -4.07 3.67 -20.71
C CYS A 61 -3.03 4.50 -19.97
N THR A 62 -2.91 5.77 -20.33
CA THR A 62 -2.00 6.70 -19.67
C THR A 62 -2.77 7.83 -19.01
N GLY A 63 -2.25 8.33 -17.89
CA GLY A 63 -2.82 9.45 -17.14
C GLY A 63 -2.45 10.81 -17.73
N GLY A 64 -2.19 10.87 -19.05
CA GLY A 64 -1.75 12.07 -19.76
C GLY A 64 -2.85 12.66 -20.64
N ALA A 65 -2.46 13.62 -21.49
CA ALA A 65 -3.36 14.22 -22.47
C ALA A 65 -3.85 13.24 -23.55
N THR A 66 -3.07 12.19 -23.83
CA THR A 66 -3.43 11.13 -24.78
C THR A 66 -3.90 9.90 -24.02
N ILE A 67 -5.16 9.51 -24.16
CA ILE A 67 -5.79 8.42 -23.38
C ILE A 67 -5.06 7.07 -23.55
N CYS A 68 -4.81 6.68 -24.81
CA CYS A 68 -4.19 5.40 -25.15
C CYS A 68 -2.89 5.64 -25.92
N GLN A 69 -1.78 5.09 -25.44
CA GLN A 69 -0.48 5.17 -26.12
C GLN A 69 0.14 3.79 -26.29
N GLY A 70 1.00 3.61 -27.29
CA GLY A 70 1.67 2.33 -27.54
C GLY A 70 2.47 1.84 -26.33
N ASN A 71 2.38 0.54 -26.05
CA ASN A 71 3.14 -0.12 -24.98
C ASN A 71 4.65 -0.01 -25.28
N GLY A 72 5.34 0.89 -24.58
CA GLY A 72 6.75 1.25 -24.85
C GLY A 72 6.97 2.74 -25.16
N VAL A 73 5.90 3.49 -25.43
CA VAL A 73 5.95 4.97 -25.55
C VAL A 73 5.74 5.62 -24.18
N ALA A 74 4.82 5.08 -23.38
CA ALA A 74 4.51 5.56 -22.04
C ALA A 74 4.15 4.38 -21.12
N PRO A 75 4.41 4.48 -19.81
CA PRO A 75 3.97 3.48 -18.84
C PRO A 75 2.45 3.54 -18.67
N ALA A 76 1.86 2.39 -18.33
CA ALA A 76 0.44 2.33 -17.97
C ALA A 76 0.21 2.99 -16.60
N ALA A 77 -0.71 3.95 -16.52
CA ALA A 77 -0.94 4.70 -15.28
C ALA A 77 -1.57 3.84 -14.18
N CYS A 78 -2.53 2.98 -14.54
CA CYS A 78 -3.12 2.02 -13.63
C CYS A 78 -2.45 0.65 -13.78
N SER A 79 -1.33 0.47 -13.09
CA SER A 79 -0.54 -0.77 -13.09
C SER A 79 0.13 -1.01 -11.74
N GLY A 80 0.64 -2.22 -11.49
CA GLY A 80 1.28 -2.58 -10.21
C GLY A 80 0.37 -3.27 -9.20
N CYS A 81 -0.91 -3.50 -9.53
CA CYS A 81 -1.78 -4.32 -8.69
C CYS A 81 -1.30 -5.77 -8.67
N ASN A 82 -1.26 -6.39 -7.48
CA ASN A 82 -0.68 -7.70 -7.21
C ASN A 82 0.82 -7.80 -7.56
N GLU A 83 1.53 -6.69 -7.53
CA GLU A 83 2.99 -6.66 -7.72
C GLU A 83 3.64 -6.01 -6.49
N CYS A 84 4.76 -6.58 -6.05
CA CYS A 84 5.55 -5.98 -4.97
C CYS A 84 6.17 -4.66 -5.43
N ASN A 85 6.25 -3.70 -4.51
CA ASN A 85 6.93 -2.43 -4.78
C ASN A 85 8.43 -2.64 -5.06
N LEU A 86 9.10 -1.58 -5.54
CA LEU A 86 10.52 -1.64 -5.89
C LEU A 86 11.42 -2.08 -4.73
N ASN A 87 11.02 -1.75 -3.50
CA ASN A 87 11.73 -2.14 -2.27
C ASN A 87 11.36 -3.55 -1.76
N GLN A 88 10.48 -4.27 -2.47
CA GLN A 88 10.02 -5.62 -2.13
C GLN A 88 9.42 -5.72 -0.72
N THR A 89 8.76 -4.66 -0.28
CA THR A 89 8.22 -4.55 1.08
C THR A 89 6.75 -4.94 1.16
N PHE A 90 5.93 -4.48 0.21
CA PHE A 90 4.50 -4.79 0.12
C PHE A 90 4.00 -4.72 -1.34
N ALA A 91 2.84 -5.30 -1.57
CA ALA A 91 2.06 -5.23 -2.80
C ALA A 91 0.64 -4.75 -2.47
N CYS A 92 0.05 -3.95 -3.34
CA CYS A 92 -1.39 -3.67 -3.26
C CYS A 92 -2.15 -4.82 -3.93
N THR A 93 -3.11 -5.41 -3.22
CA THR A 93 -3.93 -6.53 -3.71
C THR A 93 -5.37 -6.11 -4.02
N GLY A 94 -5.71 -4.87 -3.68
CA GLY A 94 -6.98 -4.20 -3.93
C GLY A 94 -6.85 -2.72 -3.60
N PRO A 95 -7.87 -1.88 -3.85
CA PRO A 95 -7.75 -0.43 -3.68
C PRO A 95 -7.50 -0.03 -2.22
N ARG A 96 -7.90 -0.89 -1.27
CA ARG A 96 -7.68 -0.71 0.18
C ARG A 96 -7.02 -1.92 0.84
N THR A 97 -6.56 -2.90 0.09
CA THR A 97 -5.94 -4.11 0.64
C THR A 97 -4.53 -4.25 0.13
N PHE A 98 -3.68 -4.79 0.99
CA PHE A 98 -2.28 -5.02 0.69
C PHE A 98 -1.83 -6.37 1.22
N ALA A 99 -0.65 -6.78 0.80
CA ALA A 99 0.06 -7.90 1.37
C ALA A 99 1.55 -7.61 1.43
N LEU A 100 2.23 -8.16 2.44
CA LEU A 100 3.67 -7.95 2.59
C LEU A 100 4.45 -8.85 1.63
N CYS A 101 5.57 -8.34 1.16
CA CYS A 101 6.46 -9.06 0.24
C CYS A 101 7.74 -9.57 0.94
N LEU A 102 8.06 -9.05 2.12
CA LEU A 102 9.12 -9.56 3.01
C LEU A 102 10.51 -9.68 2.34
N GLY A 103 10.84 -8.79 1.40
CA GLY A 103 12.10 -8.81 0.65
C GLY A 103 12.08 -9.76 -0.56
N SER A 104 10.91 -10.20 -1.01
CA SER A 104 10.70 -11.03 -2.20
C SER A 104 9.85 -10.30 -3.24
N SER A 105 9.87 -10.76 -4.49
CA SER A 105 8.88 -10.36 -5.51
C SER A 105 7.56 -11.13 -5.40
N VAL A 106 7.50 -12.12 -4.51
CA VAL A 106 6.33 -12.95 -4.25
C VAL A 106 5.54 -12.38 -3.08
N ILE A 107 4.22 -12.24 -3.27
CA ILE A 107 3.30 -11.81 -2.23
C ILE A 107 3.19 -12.88 -1.15
N SER A 108 3.31 -12.50 0.11
CA SER A 108 3.12 -13.40 1.25
C SER A 108 1.65 -13.53 1.65
N ASN A 109 1.35 -14.49 2.54
CA ASN A 109 0.03 -14.64 3.15
C ASN A 109 -0.22 -13.65 4.31
N ILE A 110 0.63 -12.61 4.44
CA ILE A 110 0.46 -11.54 5.41
C ILE A 110 -0.26 -10.40 4.70
N THR A 111 -1.57 -10.34 4.84
CA THR A 111 -2.42 -9.33 4.21
C THR A 111 -2.74 -8.20 5.18
N GLY A 112 -3.38 -7.15 4.72
CA GLY A 112 -3.90 -6.10 5.58
C GLY A 112 -4.80 -5.15 4.83
N ASN A 113 -5.46 -4.29 5.59
CA ASN A 113 -6.43 -3.33 5.07
C ASN A 113 -6.01 -1.92 5.46
N CYS A 114 -6.17 -0.99 4.52
CA CYS A 114 -6.06 0.43 4.80
C CYS A 114 -7.29 0.91 5.60
N ALA A 115 -7.08 1.88 6.49
CA ALA A 115 -8.13 2.58 7.23
C ALA A 115 -9.17 3.22 6.31
N PRO A 116 -10.36 3.57 6.83
CA PRO A 116 -11.33 4.37 6.08
C PRO A 116 -10.65 5.61 5.47
N TYR A 117 -11.07 5.95 4.25
CA TYR A 117 -10.53 7.07 3.46
C TYR A 117 -9.04 6.95 3.07
N HIS A 118 -8.42 5.79 3.30
CA HIS A 118 -7.07 5.49 2.85
C HIS A 118 -7.09 4.40 1.77
N VAL A 119 -6.16 4.51 0.82
CA VAL A 119 -5.97 3.59 -0.30
C VAL A 119 -4.56 3.03 -0.29
N CYS A 120 -4.41 1.80 -0.78
CA CYS A 120 -3.08 1.23 -0.95
C CYS A 120 -2.40 1.87 -2.16
N ASN A 121 -1.19 2.40 -1.96
CA ASN A 121 -0.39 3.01 -3.01
C ASN A 121 1.04 2.49 -2.97
N ILE A 122 1.45 1.81 -4.04
CA ILE A 122 2.74 1.16 -4.21
C ILE A 122 3.91 2.14 -4.37
N ASP A 123 3.62 3.36 -4.84
CA ASP A 123 4.60 4.43 -5.10
C ASP A 123 4.89 5.27 -3.86
N THR A 124 4.06 5.18 -2.82
CA THR A 124 4.27 5.94 -1.58
C THR A 124 5.13 5.16 -0.57
N PRO A 125 5.94 5.86 0.27
CA PRO A 125 6.74 5.20 1.30
C PRO A 125 5.89 4.53 2.39
N ASN A 126 4.63 4.97 2.54
CA ASN A 126 3.65 4.35 3.42
C ASN A 126 2.77 3.41 2.60
N ILE A 127 2.35 2.27 3.16
CA ILE A 127 1.49 1.30 2.49
C ILE A 127 0.15 1.93 2.08
N CYS A 128 -0.42 2.72 2.99
CA CYS A 128 -1.73 3.33 2.84
C CYS A 128 -1.63 4.86 2.84
N GLY A 129 -1.98 5.47 1.72
CA GLY A 129 -2.05 6.91 1.54
C GLY A 129 -3.47 7.45 1.73
N ASN A 130 -3.59 8.72 2.10
CA ASN A 130 -4.90 9.35 2.32
C ASN A 130 -5.51 9.78 0.97
N ALA A 131 -6.65 9.18 0.61
CA ALA A 131 -7.33 9.45 -0.64
C ALA A 131 -7.92 10.87 -0.71
N THR A 132 -8.34 11.45 0.42
CA THR A 132 -8.88 12.83 0.45
C THR A 132 -7.79 13.88 0.24
N LEU A 133 -6.52 13.50 0.44
CA LEU A 133 -5.36 14.35 0.14
C LEU A 133 -4.77 14.05 -1.25
N GLY A 134 -5.49 13.29 -2.08
CA GLY A 134 -5.11 13.03 -3.46
C GLY A 134 -4.17 11.83 -3.64
N SER A 135 -4.04 10.94 -2.65
CA SER A 135 -3.32 9.68 -2.87
C SER A 135 -4.14 8.78 -3.79
N PRO A 136 -3.64 8.38 -4.98
CA PRO A 136 -4.33 7.44 -5.81
C PRO A 136 -4.17 6.01 -5.28
N ALA A 137 -5.05 5.11 -5.75
CA ALA A 137 -4.98 3.69 -5.43
C ALA A 137 -4.18 2.95 -6.52
N THR A 138 -3.35 1.99 -6.14
CA THR A 138 -2.63 1.15 -7.12
C THR A 138 -3.50 0.11 -7.79
N CYS A 139 -4.55 -0.34 -7.12
CA CYS A 139 -5.53 -1.26 -7.68
C CYS A 139 -6.83 -0.53 -7.98
N SER A 140 -7.50 -0.96 -9.04
CA SER A 140 -8.78 -0.41 -9.46
C SER A 140 -9.92 -0.75 -8.51
N PHE A 141 -10.91 0.14 -8.40
CA PHE A 141 -12.16 -0.19 -7.69
C PHE A 141 -13.06 -1.12 -8.51
N ILE A 142 -12.80 -1.27 -9.81
CA ILE A 142 -13.56 -2.19 -10.68
C ILE A 142 -13.14 -3.65 -10.49
N ASP A 143 -11.88 -3.87 -10.12
CA ASP A 143 -11.36 -5.20 -9.77
C ASP A 143 -11.81 -5.64 -8.36
N SER A 144 -12.52 -4.76 -7.65
CA SER A 144 -13.05 -5.06 -6.32
C SER A 144 -14.42 -5.70 -6.46
N THR A 145 -14.49 -7.03 -6.37
CA THR A 145 -15.68 -7.66 -5.80
C THR A 145 -15.94 -6.98 -4.44
N PRO A 146 -17.19 -6.66 -4.08
CA PRO A 146 -17.49 -6.16 -2.75
C PRO A 146 -17.21 -7.30 -1.77
N THR A 147 -15.96 -7.40 -1.30
CA THR A 147 -15.62 -8.20 -0.15
C THR A 147 -16.39 -7.58 1.00
N PRO A 148 -17.29 -8.31 1.67
CA PRO A 148 -17.96 -7.79 2.83
C PRO A 148 -16.88 -7.26 3.78
N GLU A 149 -17.01 -6.00 4.16
CA GLU A 149 -16.22 -5.41 5.23
C GLU A 149 -16.19 -6.44 6.36
N PRO A 150 -15.02 -6.97 6.75
CA PRO A 150 -15.00 -7.92 7.84
C PRO A 150 -15.50 -7.15 9.05
N THR A 151 -16.68 -7.50 9.55
CA THR A 151 -17.15 -7.14 10.88
C THR A 151 -16.09 -7.63 11.85
N THR A 152 -15.16 -6.74 12.19
CA THR A 152 -14.01 -6.99 13.03
C THR A 152 -14.51 -7.46 14.39
N THR A 153 -14.36 -8.75 14.65
CA THR A 153 -14.29 -9.25 16.03
C THR A 153 -12.80 -9.29 16.37
N PRO A 154 -12.30 -8.41 17.24
CA PRO A 154 -10.87 -8.29 17.54
C PRO A 154 -10.35 -9.59 18.16
N THR A 155 -9.20 -10.10 17.70
CA THR A 155 -8.55 -11.23 18.37
C THR A 155 -7.73 -10.70 19.54
N THR A 156 -8.39 -10.47 20.68
CA THR A 156 -7.79 -10.01 21.94
C THR A 156 -6.94 -11.07 22.67
N ASP A 157 -6.75 -12.26 22.08
CA ASP A 157 -6.04 -13.38 22.71
C ASP A 157 -4.59 -13.53 22.19
N PRO A 158 -3.58 -12.98 22.90
CA PRO A 158 -2.17 -13.13 22.53
C PRO A 158 -1.67 -14.57 22.61
N THR A 159 -2.30 -15.45 23.40
CA THR A 159 -1.92 -16.87 23.47
C THR A 159 -2.34 -17.62 22.20
N ALA A 160 -3.51 -17.33 21.64
CA ALA A 160 -3.91 -17.85 20.34
C ALA A 160 -2.91 -17.44 19.24
N TYR A 161 -2.48 -16.18 19.23
CA TYR A 161 -1.46 -15.70 18.30
C TYR A 161 -0.14 -16.47 18.42
N CYS A 162 0.39 -16.63 19.63
CA CYS A 162 1.66 -17.33 19.85
C CYS A 162 1.60 -18.83 19.51
N ARG A 163 0.44 -19.46 19.68
CA ARG A 163 0.18 -20.86 19.26
C ARG A 163 0.22 -21.05 17.76
N LEU A 164 -0.11 -20.00 17.00
CA LEU A 164 -0.16 -20.05 15.54
C LEU A 164 1.22 -19.80 14.95
N ILE A 165 1.93 -18.76 15.42
CA ILE A 165 3.26 -18.44 14.89
C ILE A 165 4.35 -19.42 15.35
N ARG A 166 4.15 -20.09 16.50
CA ARG A 166 5.08 -21.05 17.14
C ARG A 166 6.53 -20.58 17.15
N GLN A 167 6.74 -19.30 17.44
CA GLN A 167 8.06 -18.69 17.45
C GLN A 167 8.25 -17.86 18.72
N ASN A 168 9.39 -18.06 19.37
CA ASN A 168 9.75 -17.31 20.57
C ASN A 168 10.26 -15.93 20.16
N GLY A 169 9.74 -14.88 20.80
CA GLY A 169 10.16 -13.52 20.48
C GLY A 169 9.08 -12.47 20.70
N ARG A 170 9.34 -11.27 20.21
CA ARG A 170 8.44 -10.11 20.30
C ARG A 170 7.85 -9.81 18.94
N PHE A 171 6.54 -9.63 18.86
CA PHE A 171 5.83 -9.49 17.60
C PHE A 171 4.92 -8.26 17.62
N PRO A 172 4.65 -7.65 16.45
CA PRO A 172 3.62 -6.63 16.30
C PRO A 172 2.32 -6.95 17.07
N TYR A 173 1.81 -6.04 17.89
CA TYR A 173 0.41 -6.15 18.38
C TYR A 173 -0.55 -5.54 17.35
N GLY A 174 -0.21 -4.35 16.83
CA GLY A 174 -0.69 -3.94 15.52
C GLY A 174 -0.17 -2.60 15.05
N THR A 175 -1.01 -1.80 14.40
CA THR A 175 -0.58 -0.81 13.39
C THR A 175 -1.00 0.63 13.65
N LEU A 176 -1.92 0.84 14.58
CA LEU A 176 -2.45 2.17 14.88
C LEU A 176 -1.43 3.00 15.66
N LEU A 177 -0.98 4.10 15.05
CA LEU A 177 0.06 4.97 15.61
C LEU A 177 -0.32 5.52 17.00
N CYS A 178 -1.60 5.80 17.24
CA CYS A 178 -2.11 6.41 18.47
C CYS A 178 -2.40 5.41 19.59
N SER A 179 -2.38 4.10 19.34
CA SER A 179 -2.74 3.08 20.33
C SER A 179 -1.80 1.87 20.27
N THR A 180 -2.01 0.98 19.31
CA THR A 180 -1.47 -0.39 19.32
C THR A 180 -0.07 -0.51 18.73
N CYS A 181 0.42 0.49 17.99
CA CYS A 181 1.78 0.44 17.44
C CYS A 181 2.90 0.66 18.47
N ARG A 182 2.50 1.02 19.70
CA ARG A 182 3.38 1.04 20.87
C ARG A 182 3.35 -0.29 21.62
N GLN A 183 2.57 -1.27 21.15
CA GLN A 183 2.39 -2.54 21.83
C GLN A 183 2.97 -3.68 20.99
N TYR A 184 3.36 -4.75 21.67
CA TYR A 184 3.89 -5.96 21.07
C TYR A 184 3.43 -7.20 21.83
N ILE A 185 3.29 -8.31 21.13
CA ILE A 185 3.01 -9.62 21.73
C ILE A 185 4.34 -10.31 22.01
N GLY A 186 4.59 -10.66 23.27
CA GLY A 186 5.71 -11.52 23.66
C GLY A 186 5.26 -12.98 23.66
N CYS A 187 5.84 -13.78 22.77
CA CYS A 187 5.58 -15.21 22.66
C CYS A 187 6.69 -16.01 23.33
N TYR A 188 6.30 -16.97 24.17
CA TYR A 188 7.21 -17.87 24.88
C TYR A 188 6.63 -19.28 24.99
N LEU A 189 7.53 -20.26 25.11
CA LEU A 189 7.20 -21.68 25.21
C LEU A 189 7.35 -22.14 26.66
N LEU A 190 6.31 -22.72 27.23
CA LEU A 190 6.33 -23.33 28.56
C LEU A 190 5.73 -24.73 28.50
N SER A 191 6.50 -25.74 28.89
CA SER A 191 6.06 -27.15 28.90
C SER A 191 5.48 -27.64 27.56
N GLY A 192 6.07 -27.20 26.44
CA GLY A 192 5.63 -27.57 25.09
C GLY A 192 4.40 -26.81 24.57
N ILE A 193 3.82 -25.89 25.36
CA ILE A 193 2.68 -25.07 24.98
C ILE A 193 3.13 -23.62 24.79
N TRP A 194 2.72 -23.02 23.67
CA TRP A 194 2.97 -21.61 23.38
C TRP A 194 1.99 -20.72 24.14
N TYR A 195 2.53 -19.69 24.78
CA TYR A 195 1.81 -18.64 25.49
C TYR A 195 2.19 -17.27 24.93
N GLY A 196 1.26 -16.33 25.06
CA GLY A 196 1.46 -14.95 24.63
C GLY A 196 0.94 -13.96 25.65
N ALA A 197 1.64 -12.83 25.76
CA ALA A 197 1.18 -11.68 26.52
C ALA A 197 1.43 -10.39 25.75
N ILE A 198 0.55 -9.41 25.92
CA ILE A 198 0.70 -8.08 25.32
C ILE A 198 1.54 -7.22 26.25
N TYR A 199 2.52 -6.53 25.67
CA TYR A 199 3.40 -5.60 26.35
C TYR A 199 3.34 -4.23 25.67
N THR A 200 3.58 -3.18 26.43
CA THR A 200 3.67 -1.82 25.91
C THR A 200 5.13 -1.36 25.93
N CYS A 201 5.58 -0.74 24.85
CA CYS A 201 6.89 -0.13 24.75
C CYS A 201 7.07 0.97 25.79
N PRO A 202 8.28 1.12 26.38
CA PRO A 202 8.50 2.13 27.41
C PRO A 202 8.41 3.54 26.84
N GLY A 203 7.72 4.43 27.57
CA GLY A 203 7.52 5.83 27.17
C GLY A 203 6.79 5.96 25.84
N ASN A 204 7.30 6.83 24.97
CA ASN A 204 6.75 7.12 23.64
C ASN A 204 7.50 6.40 22.51
N LEU A 205 8.02 5.20 22.76
CA LEU A 205 8.64 4.37 21.74
C LEU A 205 7.60 3.56 20.94
N PHE A 206 7.97 3.13 19.75
CA PHE A 206 7.16 2.32 18.85
C PHE A 206 7.82 0.95 18.66
N PHE A 207 7.02 -0.11 18.54
CA PHE A 207 7.58 -1.45 18.34
C PHE A 207 8.00 -1.66 16.89
N ASP A 208 9.31 -1.73 16.63
CA ASP A 208 9.86 -2.05 15.32
C ASP A 208 9.94 -3.57 15.12
N SER A 209 9.25 -4.07 14.10
CA SER A 209 9.20 -5.50 13.77
C SER A 209 10.52 -6.03 13.20
N THR A 210 11.34 -5.16 12.59
CA THR A 210 12.60 -5.55 11.97
C THR A 210 13.65 -5.81 13.05
N SER A 211 13.88 -4.83 13.93
CA SER A 211 14.80 -5.00 15.06
C SER A 211 14.23 -5.85 16.20
N ARG A 212 12.91 -6.02 16.28
CA ARG A 212 12.18 -6.68 17.40
C ARG A 212 12.30 -5.92 18.72
N TYR A 213 12.61 -4.62 18.66
CA TYR A 213 12.76 -3.74 19.81
C TYR A 213 11.89 -2.48 19.69
N CYS A 214 11.68 -1.82 20.82
CA CYS A 214 11.03 -0.52 20.86
C CYS A 214 12.02 0.56 20.44
N THR A 215 11.71 1.30 19.39
CA THR A 215 12.57 2.34 18.82
C THR A 215 11.87 3.70 18.82
N LYS A 216 12.65 4.78 18.63
CA LYS A 216 12.11 6.15 18.55
C LYS A 216 11.51 6.46 17.18
N THR A 217 11.97 5.78 16.15
CA THR A 217 11.50 5.97 14.78
C THR A 217 10.16 5.28 14.60
N VAL A 218 9.19 5.96 14.01
CA VAL A 218 7.90 5.37 13.64
C VAL A 218 8.15 4.33 12.53
N PRO A 219 7.91 3.02 12.78
CA PRO A 219 8.02 2.01 11.74
C PRO A 219 6.99 2.27 10.62
N ALA A 220 7.32 1.94 9.37
CA ALA A 220 6.41 2.16 8.23
C ALA A 220 5.03 1.49 8.38
N ARG A 221 4.93 0.40 9.17
CA ARG A 221 3.66 -0.27 9.52
C ARG A 221 2.82 0.49 10.55
N CYS A 222 3.39 1.45 11.25
CA CYS A 222 2.71 2.30 12.20
C CYS A 222 2.19 3.55 11.49
N SER A 223 0.94 3.51 11.03
CA SER A 223 0.34 4.67 10.37
C SER A 223 -1.12 4.82 10.79
N LEU A 224 -1.65 6.03 10.66
CA LEU A 224 -3.11 6.26 10.75
C LEU A 224 -3.86 5.65 9.56
N GLY A 225 -3.15 5.19 8.53
CA GLY A 225 -3.71 4.72 7.28
C GLY A 225 -3.87 3.21 7.17
N VAL A 226 -3.32 2.41 8.09
CA VAL A 226 -3.50 0.95 8.12
C VAL A 226 -4.49 0.60 9.23
N GLN A 227 -5.53 -0.16 8.89
CA GLN A 227 -6.60 -0.56 9.80
C GLN A 227 -6.26 -1.84 10.57
N ASN A 228 -5.73 -2.83 9.86
CA ASN A 228 -5.34 -4.12 10.43
C ASN A 228 -4.37 -4.85 9.50
N ILE A 229 -3.67 -5.85 10.05
CA ILE A 229 -2.85 -6.80 9.33
C ILE A 229 -3.34 -8.21 9.68
N GLN A 230 -3.50 -9.08 8.70
CA GLN A 230 -3.92 -10.46 8.88
C GLN A 230 -2.80 -11.43 8.54
N LEU A 231 -2.64 -12.48 9.35
CA LEU A 231 -1.72 -13.58 9.12
C LEU A 231 -2.53 -14.88 9.16
N PHE A 232 -2.72 -15.55 8.03
CA PHE A 232 -3.52 -16.80 7.97
C PHE A 232 -4.88 -16.71 8.70
N ASN A 233 -5.65 -15.63 8.46
CA ASN A 233 -6.94 -15.32 9.10
C ASN A 233 -6.89 -14.85 10.57
N ILE A 234 -5.70 -14.57 11.12
CA ILE A 234 -5.53 -13.96 12.44
C ILE A 234 -5.39 -12.46 12.25
N THR A 235 -6.25 -11.64 12.85
CA THR A 235 -6.23 -10.18 12.68
C THR A 235 -5.44 -9.50 13.80
N LEU A 236 -4.50 -8.64 13.42
CA LEU A 236 -3.70 -7.77 14.29
C LEU A 236 -4.17 -6.32 14.06
N GLU A 237 -4.57 -5.61 15.12
CA GLU A 237 -5.11 -4.24 15.05
C GLU A 237 -4.04 -3.18 15.23
#